data_AF-A0A350DF15-F1
#
_entry.id   AF-A0A350DF15-F1
#
_cell.length_a   1.000
_cell.length_b   1.000
_cell.length_c   1.000
_cell.angle_alpha   90.00
_cell.angle_beta   90.00
_cell.angle_gamma   90.00
#
_symmetry.space_group_name_H-M   'P 1'
#
loop_
_entity.id
_entity.type
_entity.pdbx_description
1 polymer ?
#
loop_
_entity_poly.entity_id
_entity_poly.type
_entity_poly.pdbx_seq_one_letter_code
_entity_poly.pdbx_strand_id
1 'polypeptide(L)'
;DVKCSHGTTTGQLDEDAIYALRTRGIDEATARGLLTLAFAGEVLEQVALDAIAERVELAVAGKLPERFNLAGLVEAAAALND
;
A
#
# COMPACT_ATOMS: atom_id res chain seq x y z
N ASP A 1 16.64 24.67 -24.78
CA ASP A 1 16.56 25.03 -23.36
C ASP A 1 15.59 24.05 -22.72
N VAL A 2 16.01 23.29 -21.69
CA VAL A 2 15.17 22.28 -21.02
C VAL A 2 15.23 22.49 -19.52
N LYS A 3 14.07 22.40 -18.87
CA LYS A 3 13.98 22.38 -17.40
C LYS A 3 13.85 20.93 -16.96
N CYS A 4 14.77 20.48 -16.12
CA CYS A 4 14.71 19.19 -15.44
C CYS A 4 14.66 19.41 -13.92
N SER A 5 13.84 18.61 -13.23
CA SER A 5 13.76 18.53 -11.78
C SER A 5 13.82 17.08 -11.33
N HIS A 6 14.43 16.84 -10.17
CA HIS A 6 14.45 15.55 -9.47
C HIS A 6 14.29 15.77 -7.97
N GLY A 7 13.66 14.83 -7.29
CA GLY A 7 13.45 14.85 -5.85
C GLY A 7 13.51 13.43 -5.30
N THR A 8 14.03 13.29 -4.08
CA THR A 8 14.07 12.02 -3.36
C THR A 8 13.70 12.30 -1.91
N THR A 9 12.88 11.43 -1.33
CA THR A 9 12.49 11.50 0.08
C THR A 9 12.80 10.17 0.75
N THR A 10 13.06 10.22 2.05
CA THR A 10 13.21 9.05 2.91
C THR A 10 12.53 9.35 4.23
N GLY A 11 11.96 8.33 4.86
CA GLY A 11 11.17 8.49 6.07
C GLY A 11 10.80 7.15 6.68
N GLN A 12 10.30 7.21 7.91
CA GLN A 12 9.66 6.08 8.57
C GLN A 12 8.13 6.21 8.42
N LEU A 13 7.40 5.15 8.74
CA LEU A 13 5.95 5.22 8.85
C LEU A 13 5.56 6.22 9.95
N ASP A 14 4.43 6.89 9.75
CA ASP A 14 3.89 7.84 10.72
C ASP A 14 3.32 7.07 11.94
N GLU A 15 3.94 7.26 13.10
CA GLU A 15 3.54 6.63 14.35
C GLU A 15 2.16 7.10 14.82
N ASP A 16 1.74 8.32 14.50
CA ASP A 16 0.39 8.81 14.81
C ASP A 16 -0.65 8.10 13.95
N ALA A 17 -0.34 7.82 12.68
CA ALA A 17 -1.18 7.02 11.80
C ALA A 17 -1.28 5.56 12.28
N ILE A 18 -0.17 4.97 12.72
CA ILE A 18 -0.16 3.64 13.34
C ILE A 18 -1.04 3.64 14.60
N TYR A 19 -0.86 4.62 15.48
CA TYR A 19 -1.67 4.76 16.69
C TYR A 19 -3.17 4.91 16.35
N ALA A 20 -3.51 5.73 15.36
CA ALA A 20 -4.88 5.94 14.92
C ALA A 20 -5.54 4.66 14.38
N LEU A 21 -4.79 3.77 13.72
CA LEU A 21 -5.29 2.44 13.32
C LEU A 21 -5.45 1.52 14.54
N ARG A 22 -4.49 1.55 15.46
CA ARG A 22 -4.52 0.74 16.68
C ARG A 22 -5.67 1.07 17.62
N THR A 23 -6.04 2.35 17.75
CA THR A 23 -7.23 2.74 18.53
C THR A 23 -8.54 2.17 17.97
N ARG A 24 -8.56 1.78 16.69
CA ARG A 24 -9.69 1.10 16.04
C ARG A 24 -9.61 -0.43 16.14
N GLY A 25 -8.70 -0.96 16.95
CA GLY A 25 -8.56 -2.40 17.21
C GLY A 25 -7.69 -3.15 16.21
N ILE A 26 -7.02 -2.45 15.29
CA ILE A 26 -6.08 -3.04 14.34
C ILE A 26 -4.76 -3.29 15.07
N ASP A 27 -4.21 -4.50 15.01
CA ASP A 27 -2.92 -4.77 15.63
C ASP A 27 -1.78 -4.02 14.91
N GLU A 28 -0.67 -3.83 15.61
CA GLU A 28 0.45 -3.02 15.12
C GLU A 28 1.05 -3.53 13.81
N ALA A 29 1.17 -4.86 13.66
CA ALA A 29 1.70 -5.44 12.43
C ALA A 29 0.74 -5.16 11.27
N THR A 30 -0.57 -5.36 11.50
CA THR A 30 -1.61 -5.06 10.52
C THR A 30 -1.59 -3.57 10.10
N ALA A 31 -1.50 -2.65 11.08
CA ALA A 31 -1.46 -1.22 10.82
C ALA A 31 -0.28 -0.82 9.93
N ARG A 32 0.92 -1.34 10.23
CA ARG A 32 2.12 -1.06 9.43
C ARG A 32 2.01 -1.59 8.00
N GLY A 33 1.42 -2.79 7.81
CA GLY A 33 1.22 -3.34 6.48
C GLY A 33 0.21 -2.54 5.66
N LEU A 34 -0.88 -2.08 6.28
CA LEU A 34 -1.86 -1.21 5.62
C LEU A 34 -1.23 0.10 5.14
N LEU A 35 -0.44 0.77 5.99
CA LEU A 35 0.25 1.99 5.59
C LEU A 35 1.30 1.75 4.49
N THR A 36 2.00 0.61 4.55
CA THR A 36 2.97 0.24 3.50
C THR A 36 2.26 -0.04 2.17
N LEU A 37 1.13 -0.74 2.21
CA LEU A 37 0.31 -1.01 1.02
C LEU A 37 -0.26 0.27 0.44
N ALA A 38 -0.79 1.17 1.27
CA ALA A 38 -1.30 2.46 0.83
C ALA A 38 -0.22 3.29 0.11
N PHE A 39 1.00 3.33 0.66
CA PHE A 39 2.14 3.99 0.02
C PHE A 39 2.51 3.34 -1.32
N ALA A 40 2.50 2.01 -1.41
CA ALA A 40 2.77 1.32 -2.67
C ALA A 40 1.64 1.55 -3.69
N GLY A 41 0.39 1.61 -3.23
CA GLY A 41 -0.82 1.79 -4.03
C GLY A 41 -0.75 2.98 -4.98
N GLU A 42 -0.24 4.12 -4.53
CA GLU A 42 -0.08 5.32 -5.37
C GLU A 42 0.78 5.09 -6.64
N VAL A 43 1.73 4.15 -6.58
CA VAL A 43 2.56 3.76 -7.73
C VAL A 43 1.86 2.66 -8.54
N LEU A 44 1.17 1.74 -7.88
CA LEU A 44 0.45 0.64 -8.53
C LEU A 44 -0.72 1.14 -9.38
N GLU A 45 -1.42 2.19 -8.94
CA GLU A 45 -2.51 2.83 -9.69
C GLU A 45 -2.07 3.40 -11.06
N GLN A 46 -0.77 3.59 -11.27
CA GLN A 46 -0.23 4.06 -12.56
C GLN A 46 -0.11 2.94 -13.60
N VAL A 47 -0.32 1.67 -13.20
CA VAL A 47 -0.27 0.51 -14.09
C VAL A 47 -1.60 0.41 -14.84
N ALA A 48 -1.63 0.94 -16.07
CA ALA A 48 -2.85 1.05 -16.86
C ALA A 48 -3.40 -0.27 -17.46
N LEU A 49 -2.65 -1.37 -17.38
CA LEU A 49 -3.06 -2.67 -17.92
C LEU A 49 -3.49 -3.58 -16.77
N ASP A 50 -4.77 -3.87 -16.68
CA ASP A 50 -5.38 -4.62 -15.57
C ASP A 50 -4.67 -5.95 -15.28
N ALA A 51 -4.37 -6.74 -16.31
CA ALA A 51 -3.68 -8.02 -16.17
C ALA A 51 -2.25 -7.88 -15.58
N ILE A 52 -1.62 -6.72 -15.78
CA ILE A 52 -0.32 -6.40 -15.20
C ILE A 52 -0.51 -5.83 -13.80
N ALA A 53 -1.49 -4.96 -13.58
CA ALA A 53 -1.81 -4.40 -12.27
C ALA A 53 -2.07 -5.51 -11.25
N GLU A 54 -2.96 -6.45 -11.56
CA GLU A 54 -3.27 -7.61 -10.71
C GLU A 54 -2.01 -8.43 -10.38
N ARG A 55 -1.17 -8.68 -11.39
CA ARG A 55 0.07 -9.44 -11.20
C ARG A 55 1.05 -8.71 -10.27
N VAL A 56 1.18 -7.40 -10.42
CA VAL A 56 2.08 -6.58 -9.61
C VAL A 56 1.54 -6.45 -8.19
N GLU A 57 0.25 -6.25 -8.01
CA GLU A 57 -0.40 -6.21 -6.70
C GLU A 57 -0.15 -7.51 -5.91
N LEU A 58 -0.37 -8.67 -6.54
CA LEU A 58 -0.07 -9.97 -5.94
C LEU A 58 1.42 -10.11 -5.58
N ALA A 59 2.31 -9.64 -6.45
CA ALA A 59 3.74 -9.69 -6.21
C ALA A 59 4.16 -8.81 -5.03
N VAL A 60 3.59 -7.60 -4.91
CA VAL A 60 3.84 -6.66 -3.80
C VAL A 60 3.26 -7.20 -2.50
N ALA A 61 2.03 -7.70 -2.53
CA ALA A 61 1.38 -8.33 -1.38
C ALA A 61 2.21 -9.49 -0.83
N GLY A 62 2.79 -10.33 -1.69
CA GLY A 62 3.68 -11.42 -1.30
C GLY A 62 5.05 -11.00 -0.73
N LYS A 63 5.39 -9.70 -0.76
CA LYS A 63 6.59 -9.14 -0.09
C LYS A 63 6.27 -8.52 1.26
N LEU A 64 5.00 -8.31 1.59
CA LEU A 64 4.59 -7.84 2.90
C LEU A 64 4.68 -9.00 3.92
N PRO A 65 4.99 -8.72 5.19
CA PRO A 65 5.16 -9.75 6.23
C PRO A 65 4.01 -10.80 6.25
N GLU A 66 4.30 -12.10 6.26
CA GLU A 66 3.34 -13.20 5.99
C GLU A 66 2.03 -13.27 6.81
N ARG A 67 1.83 -12.43 7.84
CA ARG A 67 0.62 -12.44 8.65
C ARG A 67 -0.60 -11.77 8.00
N PHE A 68 -0.43 -11.13 6.85
CA PHE A 68 -1.56 -10.51 6.16
C PHE A 68 -2.20 -11.47 5.17
N ASN A 69 -3.46 -11.86 5.42
CA ASN A 69 -4.31 -12.36 4.35
C ASN A 69 -4.76 -11.18 3.47
N LEU A 70 -3.80 -10.60 2.73
CA LEU A 70 -4.00 -9.41 1.90
C LEU A 70 -4.96 -9.64 0.74
N ALA A 71 -5.10 -10.89 0.28
CA ALA A 71 -6.02 -11.22 -0.80
C ALA A 71 -7.44 -10.70 -0.52
N GLY A 72 -7.96 -10.95 0.69
CA GLY A 72 -9.30 -10.47 1.07
C GLY A 72 -9.41 -8.96 1.31
N LEU A 73 -8.30 -8.28 1.65
CA LEU A 73 -8.28 -6.82 1.82
C LEU A 73 -8.14 -6.08 0.50
N VAL A 74 -7.36 -6.62 -0.44
CA VAL A 74 -7.23 -6.11 -1.81
C VAL A 74 -8.56 -6.26 -2.54
N GLU A 75 -9.22 -7.42 -2.43
CA GLU A 75 -10.58 -7.62 -2.98
C GLU A 75 -11.59 -6.63 -2.38
N ALA A 76 -11.56 -6.41 -1.05
CA ALA A 76 -12.46 -5.46 -0.39
C ALA A 76 -12.17 -3.99 -0.75
N ALA A 77 -10.90 -3.63 -0.91
CA ALA A 77 -10.50 -2.27 -1.31
C ALA A 77 -10.85 -2.00 -2.78
N ALA A 78 -10.65 -2.97 -3.68
CA ALA A 78 -11.10 -2.89 -5.06
C ALA A 78 -12.63 -2.71 -5.14
N ALA A 79 -13.38 -3.47 -4.33
CA ALA A 79 -14.84 -3.38 -4.26
C ALA A 79 -15.39 -2.08 -3.63
N LEU A 80 -14.56 -1.31 -2.92
CA LEU A 80 -14.94 -0.02 -2.34
C LEU A 80 -14.71 1.16 -3.31
N ASN A 81 -13.94 0.94 -4.38
CA ASN A 81 -13.62 1.94 -5.39
C ASN A 81 -14.48 1.84 -6.67
N ASP A 82 -15.44 0.90 -6.70
CA ASP A 82 -16.54 0.80 -7.69
C ASP A 82 -17.84 1.42 -7.14
#